data_AF-A0A140KPU2-F1
#
_entry.id   AF-A0A140KPU2-F1
#
_cell.length_a   1.000
_cell.length_b   1.000
_cell.length_c   1.000
_cell.angle_alpha   90.00
_cell.angle_beta   90.00
_cell.angle_gamma   90.00
#
_symmetry.space_group_name_H-M   'P 1'
#
loop_
_entity.id
_entity.type
_entity.pdbx_description
1 polymer ?
#
loop_
_entity_poly.entity_id
_entity_poly.type
_entity_poly.pdbx_seq_one_letter_code
_entity_poly.pdbx_strand_id
1 'polypeptide(L)'
;MLAFAEGTSCTTTDPPLADSYRALLCRGELEGGGAAPAHALESLAMLERDLPIIDLKHLTSRDARESKACADAMARAASEWGFFQVVNHGVGRELLEEMRREQTRLSRLPFGTKDKAGLLNGSYRWGNPTATSLGQLSWSESFHVPLPSISREDCDYGKLSTLRGVMQEVADAMLRVADTVAGTLAENLGHEAGGSESAFPAGCDGTTCFLRLNRYPACPFAADSLGMVPHTDSDFLTILCQDQVGGLQLIKDSRWVAVKPHADALIVNVGDLFQAWSNNRYKSVEHKVVANSKAERFSVAYFLCPSSDSSVGTCGEPSPYKPFTFGEYRRSVHDDVERTGKKIGLPNFLKRSTVHGLDDDTMDLSS
;
A
#
# COMPACT_ATOMS: atom_id res chain seq x y z
N MET A 1 -50.51 28.56 23.77
CA MET A 1 -49.09 29.00 23.66
C MET A 1 -48.25 27.73 23.68
N LEU A 2 -48.09 27.11 22.51
CA LEU A 2 -47.36 25.85 22.33
C LEU A 2 -45.93 26.20 21.91
N ALA A 3 -44.96 25.92 22.78
CA ALA A 3 -43.56 26.04 22.46
C ALA A 3 -43.09 24.71 21.85
N PHE A 4 -42.69 24.75 20.59
CA PHE A 4 -42.00 23.66 19.91
C PHE A 4 -40.59 23.53 20.48
N ALA A 5 -40.25 22.33 20.93
CA ALA A 5 -38.88 21.93 21.21
C ALA A 5 -38.22 21.57 19.88
N GLU A 6 -37.33 22.43 19.38
CA GLU A 6 -36.41 22.08 18.31
C GLU A 6 -35.25 21.26 18.90
N GLY A 7 -35.41 19.94 18.87
CA GLY A 7 -34.30 19.01 18.95
C GLY A 7 -33.76 18.76 17.55
N THR A 8 -32.77 19.52 17.10
CA THR A 8 -31.98 19.17 15.92
C THR A 8 -31.05 18.02 16.29
N SER A 9 -31.54 16.80 16.11
CA SER A 9 -30.72 15.60 15.95
C SER A 9 -29.84 15.80 14.71
N CYS A 10 -28.61 16.25 14.91
CA CYS A 10 -27.59 16.20 13.87
C CYS A 10 -27.18 14.73 13.72
N THR A 11 -27.92 13.99 12.90
CA THR A 11 -27.54 12.64 12.49
C THR A 11 -26.28 12.77 11.64
N THR A 12 -25.11 12.61 12.26
CA THR A 12 -23.85 12.50 11.52
C THR A 12 -23.92 11.24 10.68
N THR A 13 -24.11 11.38 9.37
CA THR A 13 -24.14 10.25 8.43
C THR A 13 -22.81 9.49 8.51
N ASP A 14 -22.88 8.19 8.78
CA ASP A 14 -21.78 7.24 8.60
C ASP A 14 -22.10 6.42 7.34
N PRO A 15 -21.24 6.42 6.30
CA PRO A 15 -19.94 7.07 6.22
C PRO A 15 -19.99 8.61 6.20
N PRO A 16 -19.03 9.29 6.85
CA PRO A 16 -18.90 10.76 6.80
C PRO A 16 -18.58 11.23 5.38
N LEU A 17 -18.80 12.51 5.10
CA LEU A 17 -18.46 13.18 3.83
C LEU A 17 -19.18 12.63 2.57
N ALA A 18 -20.22 11.80 2.74
CA ALA A 18 -21.03 11.28 1.64
C ALA A 18 -21.61 12.41 0.76
N ASP A 19 -22.06 13.50 1.37
CA ASP A 19 -22.58 14.66 0.63
C ASP A 19 -21.49 15.40 -0.14
N SER A 20 -20.30 15.57 0.45
CA SER A 20 -19.14 16.15 -0.23
C SER A 20 -18.76 15.33 -1.46
N TYR A 21 -18.84 14.00 -1.36
CA TYR A 21 -18.50 13.11 -2.47
C TYR A 21 -19.59 13.11 -3.54
N ARG A 22 -20.87 13.14 -3.14
CA ARG A 22 -21.98 13.34 -4.06
C ARG A 22 -21.83 14.65 -4.84
N ALA A 23 -21.44 15.74 -4.17
CA ALA A 23 -21.22 17.02 -4.83
C ALA A 23 -20.09 16.99 -5.87
N LEU A 24 -18.97 16.30 -5.57
CA LEU A 24 -17.86 16.10 -6.51
C LEU A 24 -18.28 15.25 -7.72
N LEU A 25 -19.08 14.20 -7.49
CA LEU A 25 -19.63 13.36 -8.57
C LEU A 25 -20.53 14.17 -9.51
N CYS A 26 -21.47 14.94 -8.96
CA CYS A 26 -22.36 15.80 -9.76
C CYS A 26 -21.57 16.86 -10.57
N ARG A 27 -20.50 17.44 -10.01
CA ARG A 27 -19.64 18.38 -10.76
C ARG A 27 -18.90 17.69 -11.89
N GLY A 28 -18.33 16.51 -11.65
CA GLY A 28 -17.62 15.74 -12.68
C GLY A 28 -18.53 15.35 -13.87
N GLU A 29 -19.80 15.02 -13.59
CA GLU A 29 -20.80 14.75 -14.64
C GLU A 29 -21.16 16.00 -15.44
N LEU A 30 -21.28 17.17 -14.79
CA LEU A 30 -21.59 18.45 -15.43
C LEU A 30 -20.43 19.00 -16.27
N GLU A 31 -19.19 18.86 -15.79
CA GLU A 31 -17.98 19.24 -16.52
C GLU A 31 -17.66 18.28 -17.67
N GLY A 32 -18.15 17.03 -17.61
CA GLY A 32 -18.05 16.02 -18.66
C GLY A 32 -19.11 16.10 -19.78
N GLY A 33 -19.88 17.20 -19.85
CA GLY A 33 -20.92 17.44 -20.86
C GLY A 33 -20.37 17.71 -22.27
N GLY A 34 -19.77 16.70 -22.91
CA GLY A 34 -19.26 16.79 -24.27
C GLY A 34 -18.35 15.61 -24.62
N ALA A 35 -18.96 14.55 -25.15
CA ALA A 35 -18.37 13.23 -25.40
C ALA A 35 -18.00 12.48 -24.11
N ALA A 36 -18.58 11.29 -23.96
CA ALA A 36 -18.05 10.30 -23.02
C ALA A 36 -16.54 10.18 -23.25
N PRO A 37 -15.69 10.24 -22.19
CA PRO A 37 -14.30 9.85 -22.35
C PRO A 37 -14.31 8.46 -22.99
N ALA A 38 -13.36 8.18 -23.89
CA ALA A 38 -13.21 6.89 -24.56
C ALA A 38 -12.91 5.70 -23.61
N HIS A 39 -13.30 5.78 -22.34
CA HIS A 39 -13.39 4.70 -21.36
C HIS A 39 -14.81 4.12 -21.25
N ALA A 40 -15.81 4.71 -21.91
CA ALA A 40 -17.15 4.15 -22.06
C ALA A 40 -17.20 3.00 -23.10
N LEU A 41 -16.29 2.02 -23.00
CA LEU A 41 -16.49 0.67 -23.57
C LEU A 41 -15.42 -0.34 -23.09
N GLU A 42 -15.12 -0.44 -21.80
CA GLU A 42 -14.56 -1.69 -21.24
C GLU A 42 -15.54 -2.29 -20.23
N SER A 43 -16.73 -2.64 -20.73
CA SER A 43 -17.48 -3.81 -20.27
C SER A 43 -16.86 -5.11 -20.83
N LEU A 44 -15.53 -5.16 -20.90
CA LEU A 44 -14.82 -6.43 -20.90
C LEU A 44 -14.84 -6.88 -19.45
N ALA A 45 -15.26 -8.12 -19.18
CA ALA A 45 -15.06 -8.72 -17.87
C ALA A 45 -13.61 -8.42 -17.44
N MET A 46 -13.45 -7.60 -16.40
CA MET A 46 -12.13 -7.20 -15.88
C MET A 46 -11.30 -8.47 -15.77
N LEU A 47 -10.16 -8.52 -16.46
CA LEU A 47 -9.38 -9.76 -16.53
C LEU A 47 -8.90 -10.10 -15.11
N GLU A 48 -9.57 -11.07 -14.51
CA GLU A 48 -9.14 -11.66 -13.25
C GLU A 48 -7.91 -12.50 -13.54
N ARG A 49 -6.81 -12.22 -12.82
CA ARG A 49 -5.58 -12.98 -12.95
C ARG A 49 -5.19 -13.53 -11.60
N ASP A 50 -4.85 -14.81 -11.58
CA ASP A 50 -4.22 -15.41 -10.43
C ASP A 50 -2.80 -14.87 -10.32
N LEU A 51 -2.48 -14.29 -9.16
CA LEU A 51 -1.11 -13.95 -8.82
C LEU A 51 -0.28 -15.24 -8.68
N PRO A 52 1.04 -15.19 -8.93
CA PRO A 52 1.92 -16.29 -8.57
C PRO A 52 1.73 -16.64 -7.08
N ILE A 53 1.58 -17.92 -6.77
CA ILE A 53 1.47 -18.42 -5.40
C ILE A 53 2.79 -19.06 -5.01
N ILE A 54 3.38 -18.58 -3.91
CA ILE A 54 4.63 -19.08 -3.35
C ILE A 54 4.32 -19.78 -2.03
N ASP A 55 4.67 -21.05 -1.94
CA ASP A 55 4.50 -21.83 -0.71
C ASP A 55 5.78 -21.77 0.13
N LEU A 56 5.75 -20.96 1.20
CA LEU A 56 6.92 -20.65 2.02
C LEU A 56 7.49 -21.86 2.75
N LYS A 57 6.74 -22.96 2.87
CA LYS A 57 7.26 -24.20 3.47
C LYS A 57 8.44 -24.78 2.67
N HIS A 58 8.49 -24.53 1.35
CA HIS A 58 9.53 -25.08 0.49
C HIS A 58 10.88 -24.38 0.69
N LEU A 59 10.90 -23.15 1.21
CA LEU A 59 12.15 -22.44 1.55
C LEU A 59 12.94 -23.16 2.64
N THR A 60 12.25 -23.82 3.58
CA THR A 60 12.88 -24.57 4.68
C THR A 60 13.05 -26.06 4.36
N SER A 61 12.89 -26.47 3.09
CA SER A 61 13.11 -27.85 2.67
C SER A 61 14.55 -28.29 2.91
N ARG A 62 14.72 -29.57 3.26
CA ARG A 62 16.03 -30.22 3.34
C ARG A 62 16.64 -30.46 1.95
N ASP A 63 15.82 -30.46 0.91
CA ASP A 63 16.30 -30.51 -0.46
C ASP A 63 16.68 -29.10 -0.93
N ALA A 64 17.98 -28.84 -1.06
CA ALA A 64 18.51 -27.57 -1.52
C ALA A 64 17.98 -27.17 -2.92
N ARG A 65 17.62 -28.13 -3.78
CA ARG A 65 17.04 -27.84 -5.09
C ARG A 65 15.62 -27.30 -4.97
N GLU A 66 14.84 -27.85 -4.06
CA GLU A 66 13.47 -27.41 -3.80
C GLU A 66 13.44 -26.01 -3.18
N SER A 67 14.28 -25.79 -2.15
CA SER A 67 14.42 -24.46 -1.52
C SER A 67 14.87 -23.41 -2.53
N LYS A 68 15.89 -23.72 -3.35
CA LYS A 68 16.36 -22.82 -4.42
C LYS A 68 15.28 -22.54 -5.47
N ALA A 69 14.54 -23.56 -5.91
CA ALA A 69 13.46 -23.38 -6.88
C ALA A 69 12.34 -22.48 -6.34
N CYS A 70 12.01 -22.60 -5.06
CA CYS A 70 11.04 -21.73 -4.38
C CYS A 70 11.54 -20.28 -4.33
N ALA A 71 12.80 -20.06 -3.92
CA ALA A 71 13.42 -18.73 -3.91
C ALA A 71 13.45 -18.09 -5.32
N ASP A 72 13.78 -18.87 -6.35
CA ASP A 72 13.80 -18.40 -7.74
C ASP A 72 12.38 -18.10 -8.26
N ALA A 73 11.37 -18.87 -7.85
CA ALA A 73 9.98 -18.57 -8.18
C ALA A 73 9.50 -17.27 -7.53
N MET A 74 9.87 -17.03 -6.28
CA MET A 74 9.58 -15.78 -5.57
C MET A 74 10.24 -14.58 -6.26
N ALA A 75 11.52 -14.69 -6.62
CA ALA A 75 12.24 -13.64 -7.33
C ALA A 75 11.63 -13.35 -8.71
N ARG A 76 11.25 -14.38 -9.48
CA ARG A 76 10.52 -14.20 -10.74
C ARG A 76 9.19 -13.47 -10.53
N ALA A 77 8.43 -13.83 -9.51
CA ALA A 77 7.17 -13.14 -9.21
C ALA A 77 7.39 -11.67 -8.85
N ALA A 78 8.38 -11.36 -8.02
CA ALA A 78 8.76 -9.97 -7.69
C ALA A 78 9.24 -9.17 -8.91
N SER A 79 9.95 -9.80 -9.85
CA SER A 79 10.45 -9.17 -11.08
C SER A 79 9.40 -9.00 -12.19
N GLU A 80 8.52 -9.97 -12.37
CA GLU A 80 7.55 -9.98 -13.48
C GLU A 80 6.24 -9.32 -13.10
N TRP A 81 5.82 -9.49 -11.84
CA TRP A 81 4.53 -9.02 -11.32
C TRP A 81 4.65 -7.92 -10.28
N GLY A 82 5.72 -7.90 -9.48
CA GLY A 82 5.81 -7.01 -8.31
C GLY A 82 4.83 -7.36 -7.19
N PHE A 83 3.95 -8.34 -7.43
CA PHE A 83 2.90 -8.84 -6.55
C PHE A 83 2.89 -10.36 -6.60
N PHE A 84 2.68 -11.01 -5.46
CA PHE A 84 2.46 -12.45 -5.37
C PHE A 84 1.68 -12.81 -4.10
N GLN A 85 1.16 -14.03 -4.05
CA GLN A 85 0.54 -14.59 -2.86
C GLN A 85 1.51 -15.54 -2.18
N VAL A 86 1.51 -15.55 -0.84
CA VAL A 86 2.25 -16.51 -0.04
C VAL A 86 1.30 -17.38 0.76
N VAL A 87 1.53 -18.69 0.76
CA VAL A 87 0.81 -19.68 1.57
C VAL A 87 1.77 -20.42 2.50
N ASN A 88 1.24 -21.10 3.51
CA ASN A 88 2.03 -21.73 4.58
C ASN A 88 3.04 -20.76 5.22
N HIS A 89 2.61 -19.51 5.37
CA HIS A 89 3.42 -18.39 5.86
C HIS A 89 3.58 -18.36 7.39
N GLY A 90 2.98 -19.31 8.11
CA GLY A 90 3.16 -19.46 9.56
C GLY A 90 2.38 -18.47 10.44
N VAL A 91 1.55 -17.60 9.86
CA VAL A 91 0.65 -16.73 10.63
C VAL A 91 -0.63 -17.50 10.94
N GLY A 92 -0.99 -17.60 12.23
CA GLY A 92 -2.16 -18.36 12.66
C GLY A 92 -3.47 -17.80 12.11
N ARG A 93 -4.34 -18.68 11.59
CA ARG A 93 -5.67 -18.29 11.09
C ARG A 93 -6.49 -17.58 12.17
N GLU A 94 -6.48 -18.12 13.39
CA GLU A 94 -7.22 -17.57 14.53
C GLU A 94 -6.79 -16.14 14.85
N LEU A 95 -5.49 -15.84 14.78
CA LEU A 95 -4.95 -14.50 14.98
C LEU A 95 -5.43 -13.52 13.90
N LEU A 96 -5.43 -13.92 12.63
CA LEU A 96 -5.94 -13.09 11.53
C LEU A 96 -7.46 -12.85 11.64
N GLU A 97 -8.21 -13.86 12.07
CA GLU A 97 -9.64 -13.73 12.34
C GLU A 97 -9.93 -12.83 13.55
N GLU A 98 -9.12 -12.92 14.60
CA GLU A 98 -9.21 -12.04 15.76
C GLU A 98 -8.92 -10.58 15.39
N MET A 99 -7.85 -10.34 14.64
CA MET A 99 -7.53 -9.03 14.11
C MET A 99 -8.68 -8.44 13.29
N ARG A 100 -9.31 -9.26 12.45
CA ARG A 100 -10.50 -8.87 11.68
C ARG A 100 -11.67 -8.50 12.60
N ARG A 101 -11.93 -9.28 13.66
CA ARG A 101 -12.99 -8.96 14.64
C ARG A 101 -12.70 -7.64 15.35
N GLU A 102 -11.47 -7.41 15.80
CA GLU A 102 -11.06 -6.18 16.47
C GLU A 102 -11.11 -4.96 15.53
N GLN A 103 -10.63 -5.11 14.29
CA GLN A 103 -10.75 -4.07 13.25
C GLN A 103 -12.22 -3.73 12.96
N THR A 104 -13.09 -4.74 12.91
CA THR A 104 -14.53 -4.52 12.71
C THR A 104 -15.12 -3.73 13.88
N ARG A 105 -14.78 -4.10 15.13
CA ARG A 105 -15.22 -3.37 16.34
C ARG A 105 -14.74 -1.91 16.33
N LEU A 106 -13.48 -1.69 15.97
CA LEU A 106 -12.88 -0.36 15.82
C LEU A 106 -13.63 0.48 14.78
N SER A 107 -13.88 -0.09 13.60
CA SER A 107 -14.54 0.61 12.49
C SER A 107 -15.99 1.01 12.78
N ARG A 108 -16.69 0.25 13.65
CA ARG A 108 -18.07 0.52 14.07
C ARG A 108 -18.20 1.65 15.10
N LEU A 109 -17.08 2.15 15.63
CA LEU A 109 -17.13 3.33 16.48
C LEU A 109 -17.64 4.55 15.66
N PRO A 110 -18.40 5.48 16.28
CA PRO A 110 -18.86 6.68 15.60
C PRO A 110 -17.71 7.48 14.99
N PHE A 111 -17.93 8.09 13.82
CA PHE A 111 -16.92 8.90 13.13
C PHE A 111 -16.23 9.92 14.04
N GLY A 112 -17.00 10.69 14.82
CA GLY A 112 -16.44 11.69 15.74
C GLY A 112 -15.51 11.10 16.81
N THR A 113 -15.74 9.85 17.22
CA THR A 113 -14.85 9.12 18.14
C THR A 113 -13.57 8.70 17.44
N LYS A 114 -13.62 8.29 16.16
CA LYS A 114 -12.43 7.89 15.39
C LYS A 114 -11.58 9.10 14.99
N ASP A 115 -12.21 10.20 14.60
CA ASP A 115 -11.57 11.42 14.06
C ASP A 115 -10.96 12.33 15.14
N LYS A 116 -11.68 12.57 16.24
CA LYS A 116 -11.32 13.63 17.20
C LYS A 116 -10.71 13.13 18.51
N ALA A 117 -10.69 11.83 18.76
CA ALA A 117 -10.35 11.30 20.09
C ALA A 117 -8.88 10.92 20.28
N GLY A 118 -7.98 11.21 19.34
CA GLY A 118 -6.57 10.77 19.47
C GLY A 118 -6.39 9.25 19.50
N LEU A 119 -7.46 8.50 19.21
CA LEU A 119 -7.48 7.04 19.16
C LEU A 119 -6.35 6.53 18.26
N LEU A 120 -5.57 5.57 18.78
CA LEU A 120 -4.38 5.06 18.11
C LEU A 120 -3.43 6.19 17.64
N ASN A 121 -3.18 7.16 18.52
CA ASN A 121 -2.33 8.33 18.29
C ASN A 121 -2.72 9.18 17.07
N GLY A 122 -4.02 9.36 16.83
CA GLY A 122 -4.51 10.18 15.73
C GLY A 122 -4.17 9.60 14.35
N SER A 123 -4.06 8.28 14.26
CA SER A 123 -3.76 7.54 13.02
C SER A 123 -4.94 7.43 12.06
N TYR A 124 -6.14 7.83 12.47
CA TYR A 124 -7.35 7.74 11.67
C TYR A 124 -7.35 8.68 10.47
N ARG A 125 -7.82 8.18 9.32
CA ARG A 125 -7.96 8.94 8.07
C ARG A 125 -9.24 8.50 7.36
N TRP A 126 -10.02 9.46 6.86
CA TRP A 126 -11.15 9.21 5.96
C TRP A 126 -10.87 9.78 4.58
N GLY A 127 -10.69 8.90 3.59
CA GLY A 127 -10.44 9.23 2.19
C GLY A 127 -9.40 10.34 2.02
N ASN A 128 -9.73 11.30 1.15
CA ASN A 128 -9.02 12.56 1.04
C ASN A 128 -10.01 13.72 1.29
N PRO A 129 -9.99 14.37 2.48
CA PRO A 129 -10.96 15.40 2.82
C PRO A 129 -10.79 16.69 2.00
N THR A 130 -9.64 16.88 1.34
CA THR A 130 -9.34 18.03 0.50
C THR A 130 -9.38 17.72 -1.00
N ALA A 131 -9.95 16.57 -1.39
CA ALA A 131 -10.10 16.19 -2.79
C ALA A 131 -10.86 17.25 -3.60
N THR A 132 -10.27 17.70 -4.71
CA THR A 132 -10.88 18.66 -5.63
C THR A 132 -11.41 18.01 -6.91
N SER A 133 -11.10 16.72 -7.13
CA SER A 133 -11.51 15.95 -8.29
C SER A 133 -11.79 14.49 -7.93
N LEU A 134 -12.52 13.78 -8.80
CA LEU A 134 -12.85 12.37 -8.60
C LEU A 134 -11.61 11.46 -8.54
N GLY A 135 -10.55 11.82 -9.28
CA GLY A 135 -9.28 11.06 -9.26
C GLY A 135 -8.51 11.15 -7.94
N GLN A 136 -8.91 12.04 -7.03
CA GLN A 136 -8.32 12.19 -5.69
C GLN A 136 -9.22 11.60 -4.59
N LEU A 137 -10.41 11.12 -4.94
CA LEU A 137 -11.40 10.62 -4.00
C LEU A 137 -11.13 9.15 -3.69
N SER A 138 -11.01 8.84 -2.40
CA SER A 138 -10.94 7.46 -1.90
C SER A 138 -12.13 7.19 -0.98
N TRP A 139 -13.01 6.25 -1.34
CA TRP A 139 -14.12 5.77 -0.52
C TRP A 139 -13.63 4.73 0.48
N SER A 140 -12.81 5.18 1.43
CA SER A 140 -12.26 4.31 2.47
C SER A 140 -11.96 5.08 3.74
N GLU A 141 -11.94 4.34 4.84
CA GLU A 141 -11.27 4.76 6.06
C GLU A 141 -10.08 3.88 6.35
N SER A 142 -9.10 4.47 7.04
CA SER A 142 -7.96 3.72 7.53
C SER A 142 -7.46 4.23 8.88
N PHE A 143 -6.82 3.33 9.62
CA PHE A 143 -5.92 3.70 10.72
C PHE A 143 -4.50 3.36 10.28
N HIS A 144 -3.64 4.36 10.12
CA HIS A 144 -2.24 4.21 9.75
C HIS A 144 -1.37 4.26 11.01
N VAL A 145 -1.20 3.11 11.66
CA VAL A 145 -0.64 2.97 13.01
C VAL A 145 0.86 2.67 12.94
N PRO A 146 1.73 3.56 13.43
CA PRO A 146 3.15 3.25 13.59
C PRO A 146 3.34 2.14 14.62
N LEU A 147 4.15 1.13 14.35
CA LEU A 147 4.38 0.04 15.30
C LEU A 147 4.89 0.49 16.68
N PRO A 148 5.80 1.49 16.81
CA PRO A 148 6.16 2.03 18.13
C PRO A 148 4.96 2.51 18.95
N SER A 149 3.94 3.05 18.28
CA SER A 149 2.74 3.53 18.95
C SER A 149 1.91 2.39 19.55
N ILE A 150 2.06 1.17 19.03
CA ILE A 150 1.34 0.00 19.54
C ILE A 150 1.88 -0.37 20.92
N SER A 151 3.22 -0.40 21.04
CA SER A 151 3.90 -0.82 22.25
C SER A 151 3.90 0.24 23.36
N ARG A 152 3.65 1.52 23.05
CA ARG A 152 3.57 2.59 24.06
C ARG A 152 2.36 2.43 24.99
N GLU A 153 2.57 2.68 26.29
CA GLU A 153 1.52 2.61 27.32
C GLU A 153 0.54 3.79 27.26
N ASP A 154 0.96 4.93 26.72
CA ASP A 154 0.16 6.15 26.62
C ASP A 154 -0.76 6.20 25.39
N CYS A 155 -0.70 5.19 24.53
CA CYS A 155 -1.57 5.10 23.34
C CYS A 155 -3.01 4.78 23.75
N ASP A 156 -3.96 5.62 23.34
CA ASP A 156 -5.38 5.42 23.64
C ASP A 156 -6.00 4.41 22.67
N TYR A 157 -6.57 3.34 23.24
CA TYR A 157 -7.33 2.30 22.53
C TYR A 157 -8.85 2.41 22.80
N GLY A 158 -9.27 3.42 23.55
CA GLY A 158 -10.63 3.55 24.05
C GLY A 158 -11.08 2.30 24.81
N LYS A 159 -12.23 1.76 24.41
CA LYS A 159 -12.81 0.54 25.02
C LYS A 159 -12.30 -0.76 24.37
N LEU A 160 -11.32 -0.69 23.48
CA LEU A 160 -10.80 -1.83 22.71
C LEU A 160 -9.54 -2.39 23.38
N SER A 161 -9.69 -2.85 24.62
CA SER A 161 -8.56 -3.32 25.44
C SER A 161 -7.79 -4.50 24.83
N THR A 162 -8.45 -5.29 23.98
CA THR A 162 -7.88 -6.44 23.27
C THR A 162 -7.12 -6.05 22.00
N LEU A 163 -7.48 -4.94 21.35
CA LEU A 163 -6.93 -4.52 20.06
C LEU A 163 -5.41 -4.34 20.11
N ARG A 164 -4.88 -3.79 21.22
CA ARG A 164 -3.43 -3.60 21.40
C ARG A 164 -2.66 -4.92 21.28
N GLY A 165 -3.06 -5.93 22.04
CA GLY A 165 -2.38 -7.23 22.06
C GLY A 165 -2.44 -7.92 20.70
N VAL A 166 -3.62 -7.94 20.10
CA VAL A 166 -3.84 -8.54 18.79
C VAL A 166 -3.03 -7.85 17.69
N MET A 167 -2.98 -6.51 17.68
CA MET A 167 -2.15 -5.79 16.72
C MET A 167 -0.65 -6.05 16.91
N GLN A 168 -0.19 -6.17 18.16
CA GLN A 168 1.22 -6.51 18.44
C GLN A 168 1.55 -7.90 17.91
N GLU A 169 0.72 -8.91 18.21
CA GLU A 169 0.93 -10.28 17.73
C GLU A 169 0.89 -10.38 16.20
N VAL A 170 -0.04 -9.66 15.56
CA VAL A 170 -0.11 -9.57 14.09
C VAL A 170 1.12 -8.88 13.53
N ALA A 171 1.56 -7.76 14.12
CA ALA A 171 2.75 -7.04 13.66
C ALA A 171 3.99 -7.95 13.72
N ASP A 172 4.20 -8.65 14.84
CA ASP A 172 5.33 -9.57 15.02
C ASP A 172 5.27 -10.74 14.03
N ALA A 173 4.07 -11.27 13.77
CA ALA A 173 3.88 -12.34 12.81
C ALA A 173 4.12 -11.89 11.36
N MET A 174 3.63 -10.71 10.98
CA MET A 174 3.86 -10.12 9.66
C MET A 174 5.32 -9.72 9.45
N LEU A 175 6.02 -9.24 10.49
CA LEU A 175 7.45 -8.98 10.46
C LEU A 175 8.24 -10.25 10.10
N ARG A 176 7.96 -11.39 10.73
CA ARG A 176 8.62 -12.66 10.38
C ARG A 176 8.41 -13.08 8.92
N VAL A 177 7.20 -12.87 8.40
CA VAL A 177 6.91 -13.11 6.97
C VAL A 177 7.69 -12.14 6.09
N ALA A 178 7.68 -10.86 6.45
CA ALA A 178 8.40 -9.82 5.73
C ALA A 178 9.91 -10.10 5.71
N ASP A 179 10.53 -10.46 6.83
CA ASP A 179 11.93 -10.83 6.94
C ASP A 179 12.28 -12.06 6.09
N THR A 180 11.42 -13.09 6.12
CA THR A 180 11.61 -14.30 5.30
C THR A 180 11.61 -13.95 3.82
N VAL A 181 10.65 -13.16 3.37
CA VAL A 181 10.51 -12.76 1.96
C VAL A 181 11.61 -11.80 1.53
N ALA A 182 11.87 -10.76 2.33
CA ALA A 182 12.92 -9.78 2.14
C ALA A 182 14.29 -10.43 2.04
N GLY A 183 14.62 -11.30 2.99
CA GLY A 183 15.88 -12.05 3.03
C GLY A 183 16.02 -12.95 1.80
N THR A 184 15.00 -13.74 1.46
CA THR A 184 15.03 -14.62 0.28
C THR A 184 15.25 -13.82 -1.02
N LEU A 185 14.59 -12.68 -1.17
CA LEU A 185 14.74 -11.81 -2.33
C LEU A 185 16.11 -11.12 -2.39
N ALA A 186 16.67 -10.73 -1.24
CA ALA A 186 18.02 -10.17 -1.15
C ALA A 186 19.10 -11.22 -1.48
N GLU A 187 18.98 -12.43 -0.94
CA GLU A 187 19.86 -13.57 -1.24
C GLU A 187 19.84 -13.91 -2.73
N ASN A 188 18.67 -13.86 -3.38
CA ASN A 188 18.56 -14.04 -4.83
C ASN A 188 19.34 -13.00 -5.65
N LEU A 189 19.57 -11.81 -5.08
CA LEU A 189 20.39 -10.75 -5.68
C LEU A 189 21.90 -10.92 -5.38
N GLY A 190 22.29 -11.99 -4.68
CA GLY A 190 23.69 -12.24 -4.29
C GLY A 190 24.09 -11.58 -2.97
N HIS A 191 23.13 -11.08 -2.20
CA HIS A 191 23.37 -10.54 -0.86
C HIS A 191 23.08 -11.64 0.17
N GLU A 192 24.07 -12.44 0.50
CA GLU A 192 23.95 -13.46 1.55
C GLU A 192 23.99 -12.81 2.94
N ALA A 193 23.23 -13.37 3.90
CA ALA A 193 23.30 -12.99 5.31
C ALA A 193 24.62 -13.50 5.92
N GLY A 194 25.71 -12.80 5.62
CA GLY A 194 27.03 -13.10 6.16
C GLY A 194 27.09 -12.78 7.66
N GLY A 195 26.82 -13.79 8.50
CA GLY A 195 27.19 -13.82 9.92
C GLY A 195 26.75 -12.60 10.75
N SER A 196 25.53 -12.67 11.31
CA SER A 196 24.97 -11.78 12.35
C SER A 196 24.38 -10.42 11.91
N GLU A 197 24.49 -10.00 10.65
CA GLU A 197 23.77 -8.82 10.14
C GLU A 197 22.91 -9.20 8.94
N SER A 198 21.64 -8.79 8.94
CA SER A 198 20.68 -9.15 7.90
C SER A 198 21.12 -8.59 6.54
N ALA A 199 21.11 -9.41 5.50
CA ALA A 199 21.38 -9.03 4.11
C ALA A 199 20.40 -8.00 3.50
N PHE A 200 19.32 -7.72 4.22
CA PHE A 200 18.33 -6.71 3.88
C PHE A 200 18.72 -5.38 4.55
N PRO A 201 18.58 -4.20 3.87
CA PRO A 201 19.17 -2.96 4.34
C PRO A 201 18.90 -2.68 5.82
N ALA A 202 20.00 -2.45 6.55
CA ALA A 202 20.00 -2.21 7.98
C ALA A 202 19.02 -1.07 8.37
N GLY A 203 18.37 -1.24 9.51
CA GLY A 203 17.42 -0.26 10.05
C GLY A 203 15.98 -0.44 9.60
N CYS A 204 15.61 -1.57 8.98
CA CYS A 204 14.23 -2.04 8.95
C CYS A 204 13.97 -2.81 10.25
N ASP A 205 13.69 -2.11 11.34
CA ASP A 205 13.26 -2.75 12.58
C ASP A 205 11.80 -2.40 12.90
N GLY A 206 11.27 -3.02 13.95
CA GLY A 206 9.90 -2.78 14.40
C GLY A 206 9.61 -1.32 14.78
N THR A 207 10.59 -0.42 14.77
CA THR A 207 10.39 0.99 15.13
C THR A 207 10.00 1.90 13.96
N THR A 208 10.13 1.42 12.73
CA THR A 208 9.94 2.23 11.51
C THR A 208 8.77 1.78 10.64
N CYS A 209 8.22 0.60 10.95
CA CYS A 209 7.15 -0.04 10.21
C CYS A 209 5.76 0.44 10.67
N PHE A 210 4.75 0.13 9.86
CA PHE A 210 3.37 0.55 10.10
C PHE A 210 2.40 -0.60 9.87
N LEU A 211 1.29 -0.60 10.62
CA LEU A 211 0.07 -1.30 10.24
C LEU A 211 -0.93 -0.29 9.66
N ARG A 212 -1.56 -0.63 8.53
CA ARG A 212 -2.71 0.10 8.00
C ARG A 212 -3.95 -0.79 8.04
N LEU A 213 -4.89 -0.44 8.91
CA LEU A 213 -6.20 -1.08 9.03
C LEU A 213 -7.17 -0.38 8.10
N ASN A 214 -7.47 -0.95 6.94
CA ASN A 214 -8.34 -0.34 5.93
C ASN A 214 -9.76 -0.92 5.98
N ARG A 215 -10.77 -0.05 5.92
CA ARG A 215 -12.17 -0.42 5.64
C ARG A 215 -12.66 0.34 4.42
N TYR A 216 -13.33 -0.36 3.53
CA TYR A 216 -14.01 0.18 2.36
C TYR A 216 -15.50 -0.11 2.53
N PRO A 217 -16.31 0.87 2.96
CA PRO A 217 -17.74 0.69 3.10
C PRO A 217 -18.39 0.35 1.75
N ALA A 218 -19.57 -0.24 1.78
CA ALA A 218 -20.40 -0.34 0.58
C ALA A 218 -20.62 1.06 -0.02
N CYS A 219 -20.31 1.21 -1.29
CA CYS A 219 -20.37 2.49 -1.99
C CYS A 219 -21.73 2.63 -2.70
N PRO A 220 -22.55 3.65 -2.37
CA PRO A 220 -23.82 3.88 -3.04
C PRO A 220 -23.66 4.54 -4.42
N PHE A 221 -22.44 4.92 -4.80
CA PHE A 221 -22.12 5.58 -6.06
C PHE A 221 -21.79 4.56 -7.17
N ALA A 222 -21.35 5.06 -8.33
CA ALA A 222 -21.06 4.24 -9.50
C ALA A 222 -20.09 3.07 -9.22
N ALA A 223 -20.25 1.97 -9.96
CA ALA A 223 -19.53 0.72 -9.75
C ALA A 223 -18.00 0.82 -9.95
N ASP A 224 -17.52 1.90 -10.58
CA ASP A 224 -16.11 2.21 -10.83
C ASP A 224 -15.52 3.18 -9.80
N SER A 225 -16.27 3.53 -8.74
CA SER A 225 -15.78 4.37 -7.64
C SER A 225 -14.51 3.79 -7.01
N LEU A 226 -13.56 4.66 -6.69
CA LEU A 226 -12.29 4.26 -6.09
C LEU A 226 -12.46 4.12 -4.58
N GLY A 227 -12.18 2.94 -4.05
CA GLY A 227 -11.97 2.73 -2.61
C GLY A 227 -10.62 3.27 -2.18
N MET A 228 -9.59 3.13 -3.01
CA MET A 228 -8.28 3.75 -2.87
C MET A 228 -7.76 4.12 -4.25
N VAL A 229 -7.27 5.35 -4.40
CA VAL A 229 -6.73 5.86 -5.67
C VAL A 229 -5.50 5.07 -6.13
N PRO A 230 -5.20 5.06 -7.45
CA PRO A 230 -3.97 4.50 -7.98
C PRO A 230 -2.72 5.05 -7.29
N HIS A 231 -1.85 4.15 -6.84
CA HIS A 231 -0.57 4.49 -6.21
C HIS A 231 0.42 3.32 -6.27
N THR A 232 1.69 3.60 -6.01
CA THR A 232 2.68 2.61 -5.56
C THR A 232 2.95 2.78 -4.08
N ASP A 233 3.39 1.71 -3.41
CA ASP A 233 3.80 1.79 -2.01
C ASP A 233 5.22 2.35 -1.89
N SER A 234 5.43 3.22 -0.90
CA SER A 234 6.72 3.92 -0.68
C SER A 234 7.70 3.11 0.19
N ASP A 235 7.35 1.89 0.58
CA ASP A 235 8.11 1.04 1.50
C ASP A 235 9.05 0.09 0.74
N PHE A 236 9.62 -0.92 1.41
CA PHE A 236 10.29 -2.01 0.71
C PHE A 236 9.32 -3.13 0.32
N LEU A 237 8.53 -3.59 1.28
CA LEU A 237 7.59 -4.69 1.10
C LEU A 237 6.32 -4.42 1.90
N THR A 238 5.19 -4.59 1.24
CA THR A 238 3.89 -4.64 1.91
C THR A 238 3.41 -6.08 2.03
N ILE A 239 2.99 -6.48 3.23
CA ILE A 239 2.30 -7.75 3.50
C ILE A 239 0.83 -7.44 3.79
N LEU A 240 -0.07 -7.93 2.93
CA LEU A 240 -1.49 -7.62 2.95
C LEU A 240 -2.31 -8.86 3.29
N CYS A 241 -3.00 -8.80 4.43
CA CYS A 241 -4.12 -9.67 4.75
C CYS A 241 -5.42 -9.01 4.29
N GLN A 242 -6.20 -9.68 3.44
CA GLN A 242 -7.50 -9.17 2.97
C GLN A 242 -8.63 -10.19 3.19
N ASP A 243 -9.85 -9.74 2.97
CA ASP A 243 -11.03 -10.58 2.95
C ASP A 243 -11.31 -11.19 1.58
N GLN A 244 -12.47 -11.83 1.45
CA GLN A 244 -12.89 -12.50 0.23
C GLN A 244 -13.77 -11.61 -0.68
N VAL A 245 -13.91 -10.31 -0.38
CA VAL A 245 -14.73 -9.37 -1.18
C VAL A 245 -14.00 -8.95 -2.46
N GLY A 246 -12.66 -8.96 -2.46
CA GLY A 246 -11.86 -8.58 -3.62
C GLY A 246 -11.71 -7.08 -3.77
N GLY A 247 -11.55 -6.58 -5.00
CA GLY A 247 -11.46 -5.15 -5.31
C GLY A 247 -10.05 -4.58 -5.42
N LEU A 248 -9.01 -5.31 -4.99
CA LEU A 248 -7.62 -4.95 -5.31
C LEU A 248 -7.38 -5.13 -6.82
N GLN A 249 -6.80 -4.12 -7.45
CA GLN A 249 -6.40 -4.14 -8.85
C GLN A 249 -4.97 -3.62 -8.99
N LEU A 250 -4.20 -4.19 -9.91
CA LEU A 250 -2.83 -3.76 -10.22
C LEU A 250 -2.63 -3.60 -11.72
N ILE A 251 -1.63 -2.82 -12.13
CA ILE A 251 -1.24 -2.70 -13.53
C ILE A 251 -0.35 -3.88 -13.94
N LYS A 252 -0.80 -4.65 -14.92
CA LYS A 252 -0.01 -5.69 -15.60
C LYS A 252 -0.18 -5.58 -17.10
N ASP A 253 0.93 -5.55 -17.84
CA ASP A 253 0.95 -5.41 -19.30
C ASP A 253 0.10 -4.22 -19.79
N SER A 254 0.26 -3.07 -19.10
CA SER A 254 -0.45 -1.81 -19.36
C SER A 254 -1.97 -1.87 -19.16
N ARG A 255 -2.48 -2.85 -18.42
CA ARG A 255 -3.91 -2.99 -18.11
C ARG A 255 -4.14 -3.20 -16.62
N TRP A 256 -5.27 -2.72 -16.13
CA TRP A 256 -5.75 -3.05 -14.79
C TRP A 256 -6.20 -4.52 -14.76
N VAL A 257 -5.65 -5.29 -13.82
CA VAL A 257 -6.06 -6.68 -13.57
C VAL A 257 -6.57 -6.81 -12.14
N ALA A 258 -7.66 -7.56 -11.97
CA ALA A 258 -8.22 -7.83 -10.65
C ALA A 258 -7.47 -8.98 -9.97
N VAL A 259 -7.14 -8.80 -8.69
CA VAL A 259 -6.50 -9.82 -7.87
C VAL A 259 -7.58 -10.66 -7.19
N LYS A 260 -7.58 -11.95 -7.47
CA LYS A 260 -8.46 -12.92 -6.82
C LYS A 260 -8.08 -13.13 -5.35
N PRO A 261 -9.00 -12.95 -4.39
CA PRO A 261 -8.75 -13.30 -3.00
C PRO A 261 -8.48 -14.79 -2.82
N HIS A 262 -7.55 -15.12 -1.92
CA HIS A 262 -7.28 -16.49 -1.51
C HIS A 262 -7.37 -16.55 0.02
N ALA A 263 -8.19 -17.45 0.55
CA ALA A 263 -8.54 -17.49 1.98
C ALA A 263 -7.34 -17.76 2.90
N ASP A 264 -6.34 -18.48 2.39
CA ASP A 264 -5.20 -18.96 3.17
C ASP A 264 -3.88 -18.30 2.75
N ALA A 265 -3.97 -17.19 1.99
CA ALA A 265 -2.78 -16.50 1.52
C ALA A 265 -2.72 -15.06 2.04
N LEU A 266 -1.49 -14.61 2.24
CA LEU A 266 -1.16 -13.18 2.33
C LEU A 266 -0.70 -12.72 0.95
N ILE A 267 -1.04 -11.48 0.59
CA ILE A 267 -0.46 -10.84 -0.60
C ILE A 267 0.82 -10.15 -0.19
N VAL A 268 1.85 -10.27 -1.01
CA VAL A 268 3.07 -9.50 -0.91
C VAL A 268 3.20 -8.62 -2.13
N ASN A 269 3.57 -7.36 -1.93
CA ASN A 269 4.02 -6.51 -3.02
C ASN A 269 5.30 -5.75 -2.69
N VAL A 270 6.07 -5.51 -3.76
CA VAL A 270 7.32 -4.76 -3.75
C VAL A 270 6.99 -3.28 -3.76
N GLY A 271 7.62 -2.53 -2.86
CA GLY A 271 7.52 -1.08 -2.80
C GLY A 271 8.66 -0.38 -3.52
N ASP A 272 8.54 0.95 -3.63
CA ASP A 272 9.47 1.81 -4.37
C ASP A 272 10.91 1.68 -3.87
N LEU A 273 11.13 1.56 -2.56
CA LEU A 273 12.49 1.48 -2.01
C LEU A 273 13.16 0.18 -2.41
N PHE A 274 12.41 -0.91 -2.48
CA PHE A 274 12.97 -2.20 -2.89
C PHE A 274 13.21 -2.24 -4.39
N GLN A 275 12.36 -1.60 -5.20
CA GLN A 275 12.66 -1.39 -6.61
C GLN A 275 13.96 -0.60 -6.79
N ALA A 276 14.13 0.50 -6.04
CA ALA A 276 15.34 1.31 -6.10
C ALA A 276 16.58 0.52 -5.69
N TRP A 277 16.49 -0.15 -4.53
CA TRP A 277 17.59 -0.95 -3.98
C TRP A 277 17.98 -2.10 -4.90
N SER A 278 17.01 -2.79 -5.50
CA SER A 278 17.25 -3.90 -6.43
C SER A 278 17.67 -3.48 -7.85
N ASN A 279 17.94 -2.19 -8.10
CA ASN A 279 18.23 -1.65 -9.44
C ASN A 279 17.16 -2.00 -10.48
N ASN A 280 15.89 -1.85 -10.12
CA ASN A 280 14.74 -2.20 -10.97
C ASN A 280 14.60 -3.70 -11.28
N ARG A 281 15.33 -4.59 -10.60
CA ARG A 281 15.12 -6.03 -10.76
C ARG A 281 13.78 -6.47 -10.19
N TYR A 282 13.34 -5.90 -9.09
CA TYR A 282 12.00 -6.10 -8.54
C TYR A 282 11.14 -4.86 -8.80
N LYS A 283 9.85 -5.07 -9.07
CA LYS A 283 8.97 -4.00 -9.58
C LYS A 283 7.99 -3.53 -8.52
N SER A 284 8.04 -2.24 -8.21
CA SER A 284 6.96 -1.52 -7.54
C SER A 284 5.86 -1.25 -8.57
N VAL A 285 4.66 -1.79 -8.33
CA VAL A 285 3.57 -1.78 -9.30
C VAL A 285 2.42 -0.91 -8.83
N GLU A 286 1.95 -0.06 -9.74
CA GLU A 286 0.79 0.78 -9.49
C GLU A 286 -0.45 -0.10 -9.26
N HIS A 287 -1.13 0.15 -8.14
CA HIS A 287 -2.30 -0.59 -7.73
C HIS A 287 -3.36 0.36 -7.14
N LYS A 288 -4.60 -0.10 -7.12
CA LYS A 288 -5.76 0.62 -6.60
C LYS A 288 -6.74 -0.34 -5.95
N VAL A 289 -7.70 0.21 -5.22
CA VAL A 289 -8.84 -0.57 -4.71
C VAL A 289 -10.11 0.02 -5.29
N VAL A 290 -10.93 -0.80 -5.95
CA VAL A 290 -12.27 -0.41 -6.37
C VAL A 290 -13.26 -0.59 -5.22
N ALA A 291 -14.12 0.39 -5.03
CA ALA A 291 -15.24 0.27 -4.12
C ALA A 291 -16.34 -0.57 -4.77
N ASN A 292 -17.15 -1.24 -3.96
CA ASN A 292 -18.28 -2.03 -4.45
C ASN A 292 -19.55 -1.64 -3.67
N SER A 293 -20.72 -1.83 -4.29
CA SER A 293 -22.01 -1.42 -3.71
C SER A 293 -22.67 -2.47 -2.82
N LYS A 294 -22.09 -3.66 -2.70
CA LYS A 294 -22.77 -4.83 -2.12
C LYS A 294 -22.27 -5.19 -0.72
N ALA A 295 -20.96 -5.07 -0.50
CA ALA A 295 -20.32 -5.55 0.70
C ALA A 295 -19.21 -4.61 1.15
N GLU A 296 -19.06 -4.47 2.47
CA GLU A 296 -17.91 -3.82 3.05
C GLU A 296 -16.68 -4.71 2.92
N ARG A 297 -15.53 -4.10 2.61
CA ARG A 297 -14.24 -4.78 2.51
C ARG A 297 -13.31 -4.35 3.64
N PHE A 298 -12.56 -5.29 4.18
CA PHE A 298 -11.52 -5.05 5.18
C PHE A 298 -10.17 -5.60 4.72
N SER A 299 -9.11 -4.86 5.01
CA SER A 299 -7.75 -5.37 4.90
C SER A 299 -6.81 -4.78 5.94
N VAL A 300 -5.78 -5.55 6.30
CA VAL A 300 -4.69 -5.16 7.19
C VAL A 300 -3.40 -5.26 6.39
N ALA A 301 -2.70 -4.14 6.24
CA ALA A 301 -1.42 -4.08 5.55
C ALA A 301 -0.30 -3.80 6.55
N TYR A 302 0.78 -4.56 6.47
CA TYR A 302 2.04 -4.31 7.16
C TYR A 302 3.03 -3.72 6.15
N PHE A 303 3.61 -2.56 6.46
CA PHE A 303 4.61 -1.89 5.60
C PHE A 303 5.99 -2.06 6.22
N LEU A 304 6.88 -2.78 5.53
CA LEU A 304 8.28 -2.92 5.90
C LEU A 304 9.05 -1.69 5.42
N CYS A 305 9.34 -0.78 6.35
CA CYS A 305 10.01 0.48 6.07
C CYS A 305 11.37 0.53 6.79
N PRO A 306 12.40 1.13 6.20
CA PRO A 306 13.64 1.41 6.91
C PRO A 306 13.50 2.64 7.81
N SER A 307 14.55 2.93 8.58
CA SER A 307 14.69 4.19 9.28
C SER A 307 14.76 5.38 8.31
N SER A 308 14.31 6.55 8.78
CA SER A 308 14.33 7.78 7.96
C SER A 308 15.73 8.15 7.47
N ASP A 309 16.76 7.82 8.24
CA ASP A 309 18.15 8.14 7.92
C ASP A 309 18.87 7.00 7.18
N SER A 310 18.22 5.83 7.05
CA SER A 310 18.77 4.73 6.26
C SER A 310 18.92 5.17 4.80
N SER A 311 20.15 5.09 4.32
CA SER A 311 20.46 5.26 2.91
C SER A 311 19.82 4.13 2.11
N VAL A 312 19.00 4.49 1.14
CA VAL A 312 18.48 3.59 0.12
C VAL A 312 19.62 3.42 -0.89
N GLY A 313 20.51 2.49 -0.55
CA GLY A 313 21.64 2.10 -1.39
C GLY A 313 21.21 1.30 -2.61
N THR A 314 22.20 0.87 -3.38
CA THR A 314 22.02 -0.05 -4.50
C THR A 314 22.53 -1.45 -4.13
N CYS A 315 21.88 -2.49 -4.63
CA CYS A 315 22.35 -3.87 -4.51
C CYS A 315 23.55 -4.18 -5.43
N GLY A 316 24.03 -3.22 -6.22
CA GLY A 316 25.23 -3.36 -7.06
C GLY A 316 25.39 -2.23 -8.07
N GLU A 317 26.58 -2.02 -8.63
CA GLU A 317 26.76 -1.01 -9.69
C GLU A 317 26.67 -1.65 -11.10
N PRO A 318 26.18 -0.92 -12.13
CA PRO A 318 25.73 0.47 -12.08
C PRO A 318 24.30 0.64 -11.54
N SER A 319 24.11 1.57 -10.60
CA SER A 319 22.78 1.95 -10.12
C SER A 319 22.14 3.04 -11.01
N PRO A 320 20.86 2.93 -11.39
CA PRO A 320 20.13 3.98 -12.10
C PRO A 320 19.73 5.16 -11.20
N TYR A 321 19.82 5.00 -9.88
CA TYR A 321 19.39 6.00 -8.90
C TYR A 321 20.58 6.72 -8.26
N LYS A 322 20.45 8.03 -8.02
CA LYS A 322 21.33 8.76 -7.11
C LYS A 322 21.07 8.24 -5.69
N PRO A 323 22.06 8.21 -4.78
CA PRO A 323 21.80 7.85 -3.38
C PRO A 323 20.80 8.81 -2.72
N PHE A 324 19.92 8.30 -1.88
CA PHE A 324 18.95 9.07 -1.08
C PHE A 324 18.57 8.32 0.19
N THR A 325 18.02 9.00 1.19
CA THR A 325 17.44 8.36 2.38
C THR A 325 15.93 8.18 2.29
N PHE A 326 15.36 7.28 3.09
CA PHE A 326 13.91 7.14 3.15
C PHE A 326 13.21 8.44 3.58
N GLY A 327 13.81 9.19 4.51
CA GLY A 327 13.30 10.50 4.93
C GLY A 327 13.30 11.53 3.79
N GLU A 328 14.31 11.52 2.93
CA GLU A 328 14.33 12.34 1.70
C GLU A 328 13.26 11.91 0.71
N TYR A 329 13.09 10.59 0.50
CA TYR A 329 12.04 10.05 -0.37
C TYR A 329 10.65 10.50 0.10
N ARG A 330 10.34 10.35 1.39
CA ARG A 330 9.06 10.75 1.97
C ARG A 330 8.80 12.25 1.86
N ARG A 331 9.82 13.08 2.11
CA ARG A 331 9.70 14.54 1.94
C ARG A 331 9.42 14.90 0.49
N SER A 332 10.16 14.32 -0.45
CA SER A 332 9.91 14.55 -1.88
C SER A 332 8.49 14.15 -2.31
N VAL A 333 7.98 13.01 -1.83
CA VAL A 333 6.61 12.57 -2.12
C VAL A 333 5.57 13.52 -1.51
N HIS A 334 5.80 13.99 -0.29
CA HIS A 334 4.92 14.95 0.37
C HIS A 334 4.85 16.26 -0.42
N ASP A 335 6.00 16.83 -0.78
CA ASP A 335 6.10 18.07 -1.56
C ASP A 335 5.42 17.94 -2.94
N ASP A 336 5.55 16.78 -3.60
CA ASP A 336 4.89 16.51 -4.88
C ASP A 336 3.37 16.44 -4.75
N VAL A 337 2.87 15.78 -3.71
CA VAL A 337 1.42 15.68 -3.45
C VAL A 337 0.85 17.05 -3.08
N GLU A 338 1.53 17.84 -2.26
CA GLU A 338 1.08 19.19 -1.92
C GLU A 338 1.04 20.11 -3.15
N ARG A 339 2.05 20.03 -4.01
CA ARG A 339 2.17 20.90 -5.20
C ARG A 339 1.28 20.47 -6.36
N THR A 340 1.13 19.17 -6.59
CA THR A 340 0.53 18.62 -7.83
C THR A 340 -0.67 17.73 -7.58
N GLY A 341 -0.95 17.36 -6.32
CA GLY A 341 -1.96 16.37 -5.96
C GLY A 341 -1.60 14.94 -6.35
N LYS A 342 -0.36 14.67 -6.78
CA LYS A 342 0.10 13.35 -7.22
C LYS A 342 1.49 13.04 -6.68
N LYS A 343 1.73 11.76 -6.40
CA LYS A 343 3.07 11.23 -6.08
C LYS A 343 3.84 11.04 -7.39
N ILE A 344 5.05 11.61 -7.49
CA ILE A 344 5.99 11.31 -8.59
C ILE A 344 6.86 10.11 -8.21
N GLY A 345 7.50 10.16 -7.03
CA GLY A 345 8.27 9.04 -6.46
C GLY A 345 9.67 8.89 -7.04
N LEU A 346 10.07 7.65 -7.36
CA LEU A 346 11.42 7.29 -7.82
C LEU A 346 12.00 8.10 -9.00
N PRO A 347 11.22 8.61 -9.97
CA PRO A 347 11.76 9.46 -11.03
C PRO A 347 12.56 10.67 -10.55
N ASN A 348 12.25 11.23 -9.38
CA ASN A 348 13.02 12.35 -8.78
C ASN A 348 14.46 11.98 -8.39
N PHE A 349 14.75 10.67 -8.33
CA PHE A 349 16.00 10.11 -7.85
C PHE A 349 16.82 9.44 -8.96
N LEU A 350 16.39 9.48 -10.22
CA LEU A 350 17.18 8.95 -11.33
C LEU A 350 18.47 9.75 -11.55
N LYS A 351 19.58 9.06 -11.84
CA LYS A 351 20.79 9.70 -12.38
C LYS A 351 20.45 10.25 -13.76
N ARG A 352 20.75 11.52 -14.02
CA ARG A 352 20.65 12.07 -15.38
C ARG A 352 21.64 11.32 -16.27
N SER A 353 21.17 10.72 -17.36
CA SER A 353 22.06 10.16 -18.38
C SER A 353 22.94 11.29 -18.92
N THR A 354 24.24 11.21 -18.70
CA THR A 354 25.22 11.98 -19.46
C THR A 354 25.25 11.42 -20.88
N VAL A 355 24.31 11.85 -21.72
CA VAL A 355 24.52 11.79 -23.17
C VAL A 355 25.44 12.97 -23.49
N HIS A 356 26.75 12.70 -23.51
CA HIS A 356 27.73 13.62 -24.07
C HIS A 356 28.21 13.08 -25.42
N GLY A 357 28.10 13.92 -26.44
CA GLY A 357 28.97 13.90 -27.62
C GLY A 357 28.41 13.20 -28.84
N LEU A 358 27.64 13.92 -29.65
CA LEU A 358 27.84 13.96 -31.10
C LEU A 358 27.60 15.39 -31.59
N ASP A 359 28.71 16.01 -32.01
CA ASP A 359 28.89 17.01 -33.05
C ASP A 359 28.23 18.39 -32.88
N ASP A 360 28.98 19.32 -32.29
CA ASP A 360 28.98 20.72 -32.73
C ASP A 360 30.37 21.00 -33.33
N ASP A 361 30.55 20.52 -34.56
CA ASP A 361 31.70 20.88 -35.39
C ASP A 361 31.56 22.34 -35.80
N THR A 362 32.55 23.11 -35.37
CA THR A 362 32.93 24.45 -35.83
C THR A 362 32.49 24.79 -37.26
N MET A 363 31.70 25.86 -37.40
CA MET A 363 31.82 26.75 -38.56
C MET A 363 32.17 28.17 -38.09
N ASP A 364 33.47 28.42 -38.19
CA ASP A 364 34.04 29.74 -38.42
C ASP A 364 33.45 30.34 -39.71
N LEU A 365 32.83 31.51 -39.61
CA LEU A 365 32.57 32.38 -40.75
C LEU A 365 33.00 33.80 -40.40
N SER A 366 34.30 34.02 -40.58
CA SER A 366 34.83 35.30 -41.03
C SER A 366 34.62 35.43 -42.55
N SER A 367 33.69 36.29 -42.97
CA SER A 367 33.69 37.13 -44.20
C SER A 367 32.34 37.80 -44.39
#